data_AF-A0A1V4AYB1-F1
#
_entry.id   AF-A0A1V4AYB1-F1
#
_cell.length_a   1.000
_cell.length_b   1.000
_cell.length_c   1.000
_cell.angle_alpha   90.00
_cell.angle_beta   90.00
_cell.angle_gamma   90.00
#
_symmetry.space_group_name_H-M   'P 1'
#
loop_
_entity.id
_entity.type
_entity.pdbx_description
1 polymer ?
#
loop_
_entity_poly.entity_id
_entity_poly.type
_entity_poly.pdbx_seq_one_letter_code
_entity_poly.pdbx_strand_id
1 'polypeptide(L)'
;MTDITNEEVLKELQAVRELLKAASYVENSQAIWTAQDIADYFQMSYAHTQRSIISDPDFPDAVKLQCRTGGRSANRWIAGDVIAFARKRQRAKH
;
A
#
# COMPACT_ATOMS: atom_id res chain seq x y z
N MET A 1 -13.75 -35.83 20.90
CA MET A 1 -13.07 -35.13 19.80
C MET A 1 -14.15 -34.41 19.03
N THR A 2 -14.13 -33.08 19.01
CA THR A 2 -15.01 -32.31 18.14
C THR A 2 -14.46 -32.44 16.73
N ASP A 3 -15.17 -33.19 15.88
CA ASP A 3 -14.81 -33.30 14.48
C ASP A 3 -15.07 -31.95 13.80
N ILE A 4 -13.99 -31.24 13.53
CA ILE A 4 -14.04 -29.98 12.79
C ILE A 4 -14.39 -30.33 11.34
N THR A 5 -15.48 -29.77 10.86
CA THR A 5 -15.96 -30.03 9.50
C THR A 5 -15.13 -29.24 8.47
N ASN A 6 -15.05 -29.75 7.24
CA ASN A 6 -14.39 -29.02 6.15
C ASN A 6 -15.01 -27.65 5.88
N GLU A 7 -16.31 -27.49 6.13
CA GLU A 7 -17.03 -26.22 5.98
C GLU A 7 -16.57 -25.18 7.01
N GLU A 8 -16.35 -25.60 8.26
CA GLU A 8 -15.80 -24.72 9.30
C GLU A 8 -14.37 -24.31 8.97
N VAL A 9 -13.53 -25.23 8.49
CA VAL A 9 -12.17 -24.90 8.03
C VAL A 9 -12.20 -23.89 6.88
N LEU A 10 -13.10 -24.07 5.91
CA LEU A 10 -13.22 -23.14 4.78
C LEU A 10 -13.62 -21.73 5.24
N LYS A 11 -14.55 -21.65 6.20
CA LYS A 11 -15.02 -20.38 6.77
C LYS A 11 -13.89 -19.63 7.49
N GLU A 12 -13.12 -20.35 8.31
CA GLU A 12 -11.95 -19.77 8.99
C GLU A 12 -10.88 -19.31 7.99
N LEU A 13 -10.62 -20.09 6.93
CA LEU A 13 -9.69 -19.70 5.86
C LEU A 13 -10.15 -18.44 5.10
N GLN A 14 -11.45 -18.29 4.85
CA GLN A 14 -12.00 -17.08 4.25
C GLN A 14 -11.81 -15.87 5.15
N ALA A 15 -12.12 -15.98 6.44
CA ALA A 15 -11.92 -14.91 7.42
C ALA A 15 -10.43 -14.49 7.51
N VAL A 16 -9.51 -15.45 7.55
CA VAL A 16 -8.06 -15.18 7.54
C VAL A 16 -7.64 -14.49 6.23
N ARG A 17 -8.19 -14.90 5.08
CA ARG A 17 -7.88 -14.28 3.79
C ARG A 17 -8.34 -12.82 3.74
N GLU A 18 -9.51 -12.52 4.28
CA GLU A 18 -10.00 -11.13 4.39
C GLU A 18 -9.13 -10.29 5.33
N LEU A 19 -8.75 -10.83 6.47
CA LEU A 19 -7.84 -10.18 7.41
C LEU A 19 -6.48 -9.89 6.79
N LEU A 20 -5.90 -10.85 6.05
CA LEU A 20 -4.62 -10.66 5.36
C LEU A 20 -4.74 -9.62 4.23
N LYS A 21 -5.87 -9.58 3.53
CA LYS A 21 -6.16 -8.56 2.51
C LYS A 21 -6.25 -7.16 3.11
N ALA A 22 -6.71 -7.04 4.36
CA ALA A 22 -6.68 -5.77 5.09
C ALA A 22 -5.27 -5.44 5.63
N ALA A 23 -4.52 -6.46 6.06
CA ALA A 23 -3.16 -6.31 6.61
C ALA A 23 -2.09 -5.93 5.57
N SER A 24 -2.37 -5.98 4.26
CA SER A 24 -1.45 -5.46 3.24
C SER A 24 -1.20 -3.95 3.37
N TYR A 25 -2.08 -3.23 4.08
CA TYR A 25 -2.01 -1.78 4.32
C TYR A 25 -1.45 -1.43 5.71
N VAL A 26 -0.39 -2.12 6.14
CA VAL A 26 0.31 -1.83 7.41
C VAL A 26 1.60 -1.03 7.11
N GLU A 27 1.99 -0.11 7.99
CA GLU A 27 3.21 0.70 7.85
C GLU A 27 4.50 -0.12 7.73
N ASN A 28 4.50 -1.38 8.20
CA ASN A 28 5.64 -2.29 8.04
C ASN A 28 5.64 -3.03 6.70
N SER A 29 4.70 -2.73 5.80
CA SER A 29 4.58 -3.38 4.51
C SER A 29 5.75 -2.98 3.61
N GLN A 30 6.56 -3.97 3.23
CA GLN A 30 7.64 -3.83 2.25
C GLN A 30 7.13 -3.97 0.80
N ALA A 31 5.80 -3.96 0.60
CA ALA A 31 5.22 -4.02 -0.73
C ALA A 31 5.62 -2.77 -1.54
N ILE A 32 5.93 -2.99 -2.81
CA ILE A 32 6.29 -1.90 -3.74
C ILE A 32 5.04 -1.44 -4.47
N TRP A 33 4.69 -0.17 -4.29
CA TRP A 33 3.55 0.49 -4.90
C TRP A 33 3.93 1.35 -6.10
N THR A 34 3.01 1.40 -7.06
CA THR A 34 2.99 2.33 -8.18
C THR A 34 2.25 3.62 -7.79
N ALA A 35 2.33 4.64 -8.64
CA ALA A 35 1.53 5.85 -8.47
C ALA A 35 0.01 5.57 -8.55
N GLN A 36 -0.41 4.51 -9.25
CA GLN A 36 -1.82 4.09 -9.30
C GLN A 36 -2.24 3.46 -7.97
N ASP A 37 -1.43 2.57 -7.39
CA ASP A 37 -1.74 1.96 -6.09
C ASP A 37 -1.86 3.04 -5.00
N ILE A 38 -1.01 4.06 -5.04
CA ILE A 38 -1.10 5.23 -4.15
C ILE A 38 -2.42 5.97 -4.39
N ALA A 39 -2.81 6.20 -5.64
CA ALA A 39 -4.07 6.89 -5.96
C ALA A 39 -5.29 6.11 -5.47
N ASP A 40 -5.28 4.78 -5.65
CA ASP A 40 -6.33 3.89 -5.18
C ASP A 40 -6.42 3.89 -3.64
N TYR A 41 -5.27 3.88 -2.97
CA TYR A 41 -5.20 3.98 -1.50
C TYR A 41 -5.79 5.30 -0.97
N PHE A 42 -5.46 6.44 -1.58
CA PHE A 42 -6.01 7.73 -1.21
C PHE A 42 -7.44 7.97 -1.73
N GLN A 43 -8.00 7.04 -2.52
CA GLN A 43 -9.29 7.18 -3.20
C GLN A 43 -9.39 8.46 -4.04
N MET A 44 -8.31 8.80 -4.74
CA MET A 44 -8.19 10.01 -5.55
C MET A 44 -7.85 9.65 -6.99
N SER A 45 -8.11 10.59 -7.92
CA SER A 45 -7.68 10.39 -9.30
C SER A 45 -6.15 10.41 -9.42
N TYR A 46 -5.61 9.63 -10.35
CA TYR A 46 -4.16 9.55 -10.60
C TYR A 46 -3.51 10.94 -10.73
N ALA A 47 -4.13 11.83 -11.52
CA ALA A 47 -3.62 13.18 -11.75
C ALA A 47 -3.63 14.04 -10.48
N HIS A 48 -4.66 13.91 -9.64
CA HIS A 48 -4.74 14.66 -8.37
C HIS A 48 -3.71 14.13 -7.36
N THR A 49 -3.54 12.82 -7.28
CA THR A 49 -2.52 12.17 -6.45
C THR A 49 -1.12 12.62 -6.83
N GLN A 50 -0.79 12.68 -8.13
CA GLN A 50 0.51 13.16 -8.58
C GLN A 50 0.80 14.61 -8.15
N ARG A 51 -0.20 15.49 -8.24
CA ARG A 51 -0.04 16.94 -7.99
C ARG A 51 -0.19 17.37 -6.53
N SER A 52 -0.83 16.55 -5.69
CA SER A 52 -1.23 16.97 -4.33
C SER A 52 -0.73 16.04 -3.23
N ILE A 53 -0.34 14.82 -3.61
CA ILE A 53 0.18 13.81 -2.69
C ILE A 53 1.66 13.54 -2.98
N ILE A 54 2.00 13.11 -4.20
CA ILE A 54 3.38 12.69 -4.56
C ILE A 54 4.34 13.87 -4.63
N SER A 55 3.86 15.06 -5.01
CA SER A 55 4.68 16.27 -5.07
C SER A 55 4.82 16.99 -3.71
N ASP A 56 4.27 16.43 -2.63
CA ASP A 56 4.44 16.97 -1.29
C ASP A 56 5.92 16.83 -0.86
N PRO A 57 6.58 17.88 -0.34
CA PRO A 57 7.98 17.80 0.06
C PRO A 57 8.28 16.75 1.13
N ASP A 58 7.28 16.42 1.95
CA ASP A 58 7.39 15.39 3.00
C ASP A 58 7.02 13.98 2.49
N PHE A 59 6.63 13.83 1.21
CA PHE A 59 6.28 12.54 0.63
C PHE A 59 7.54 11.65 0.51
N PRO A 60 7.43 10.33 0.77
CA PRO A 60 8.59 9.44 0.68
C PRO A 60 9.22 9.38 -0.71
N ASP A 61 10.55 9.26 -0.71
CA ASP A 61 11.34 9.13 -1.92
C ASP A 61 11.01 7.83 -2.68
N ALA A 62 11.10 7.91 -4.00
CA ALA A 62 10.93 6.73 -4.85
C ALA A 62 12.10 5.75 -4.69
N VAL A 63 11.78 4.46 -4.65
CA VAL A 63 12.73 3.35 -4.71
C VAL A 63 13.47 3.41 -6.04
N LYS A 64 14.79 3.51 -5.96
CA LYS A 64 15.67 3.50 -7.13
C LYS A 64 15.82 2.07 -7.64
N LEU A 65 14.95 1.65 -8.55
CA LEU A 65 15.08 0.37 -9.22
C LEU A 65 16.03 0.52 -10.41
N GLN A 66 17.07 -0.30 -10.47
CA GLN A 66 17.96 -0.32 -11.63
C GLN A 66 17.29 -1.13 -12.75
N CYS A 67 17.07 -0.51 -13.91
CA CYS A 67 16.70 -1.25 -15.11
C CYS A 67 17.93 -2.00 -15.64
N ARG A 68 17.76 -3.30 -15.94
CA ARG A 68 18.80 -4.14 -16.56
C ARG A 68 19.40 -3.54 -17.84
N THR A 69 18.61 -2.77 -18.59
CA THR A 69 18.99 -2.12 -19.85
C THR A 69 19.39 -0.64 -19.70
N GLY A 70 19.63 -0.15 -18.47
CA GLY A 70 20.16 1.20 -18.24
C GLY A 70 19.17 2.36 -18.45
N GLY A 71 17.90 2.08 -18.76
CA GLY A 71 16.85 3.09 -18.86
C GLY A 71 16.33 3.56 -17.49
N ARG A 72 15.57 4.66 -17.47
CA ARG A 72 14.87 5.11 -16.24
C ARG A 72 13.74 4.12 -15.92
N SER A 73 13.78 3.50 -14.75
CA SER A 73 12.62 2.76 -14.24
C SER A 73 11.50 3.73 -13.90
N ALA A 74 10.25 3.31 -14.08
CA ALA A 74 9.13 4.07 -13.53
C ALA A 74 9.26 4.15 -12.00
N ASN A 75 8.92 5.31 -11.43
CA ASN A 75 8.99 5.50 -9.98
C ASN A 75 8.11 4.48 -9.24
N ARG A 76 8.61 4.04 -8.09
CA ARG A 76 7.97 3.06 -7.20
C ARG A 76 8.22 3.48 -5.76
N TRP A 77 7.33 3.11 -4.85
CA TRP A 77 7.42 3.51 -3.44
C TRP A 77 7.19 2.32 -2.52
N ILE A 78 7.75 2.35 -1.32
CA ILE A 78 7.42 1.37 -0.29
C ILE A 78 6.06 1.74 0.29
N ALA A 79 5.12 0.79 0.28
CA ALA A 79 3.75 0.97 0.76
C ALA A 79 3.73 1.47 2.21
N GLY A 80 4.58 0.88 3.05
CA GLY A 80 4.72 1.24 4.46
C GLY A 80 5.00 2.73 4.68
N ASP A 81 5.96 3.28 3.93
CA ASP A 81 6.36 4.69 4.02
C ASP A 81 5.23 5.63 3.56
N VAL A 82 4.52 5.26 2.50
CA VAL A 82 3.37 6.02 2.00
C VAL A 82 2.24 6.06 3.03
N ILE A 83 1.97 4.92 3.69
CA ILE A 83 0.95 4.82 4.74
C ILE A 83 1.36 5.65 5.95
N ALA A 84 2.63 5.58 6.38
CA ALA A 84 3.14 6.38 7.50
C ALA A 84 3.00 7.89 7.23
N PHE A 85 3.34 8.32 6.01
CA PHE A 85 3.09 9.69 5.56
C PHE A 85 1.59 10.05 5.63
N ALA A 86 0.71 9.18 5.13
CA ALA A 86 -0.74 9.42 5.14
C ALA A 86 -1.26 9.62 6.57
N ARG A 87 -0.81 8.79 7.53
CA ARG A 87 -1.19 8.93 8.94
C ARG A 87 -0.66 10.21 9.58
N LYS A 88 0.59 10.59 9.30
CA LYS A 88 1.16 11.88 9.76
C LYS A 88 0.36 13.05 9.22
N ARG A 89 0.02 13.04 7.93
CA ARG A 89 -0.76 14.09 7.26
C ARG A 89 -2.18 14.21 7.80
N GLN A 90 -2.84 13.11 8.15
CA GLN A 90 -4.16 13.13 8.77
C GLN A 90 -4.12 13.82 10.14
N ARG A 91 -3.10 13.53 10.96
CA ARG A 91 -2.94 14.13 12.30
C ARG A 91 -2.65 15.62 12.25
N ALA A 92 -1.93 16.10 11.24
CA ALA A 92 -1.58 17.52 11.09
C ALA A 92 -2.73 18.40 10.58
N LYS A 93 -3.83 17.81 10.10
CA LYS A 93 -5.04 18.54 9.67
C LYS A 93 -6.04 18.79 10.82
N HIS A 94 -5.77 18.27 12.01
CA HIS A 94 -6.51 18.52 13.24
C HIS A 94 -5.73 19.50 14.13
#